data_AF-A0A9P7UB00-F1
#
_entry.id   AF-A0A9P7UB00-F1
#
_cell.length_a   1.000
_cell.length_b   1.000
_cell.length_c   1.000
_cell.angle_alpha   90.00
_cell.angle_beta   90.00
_cell.angle_gamma   90.00
#
_symmetry.space_group_name_H-M   'P 1'
#
loop_
_entity.id
_entity.type
_entity.pdbx_description
1 polymer ?
#
loop_
_entity_poly.entity_id
_entity_poly.type
_entity_poly.pdbx_seq_one_letter_code
_entity_poly.pdbx_strand_id
1 'polypeptide(L)'
;YWIAFGPHGPRSGTPAGETGRVFWGVMAAVAASLAIFSTVRMFAGPAPDTMTKEYQEASNEFLKKQNSDPLTGLSSEGYSGKGMVQSPPKA
;
A
#
# COMPACT_ATOMS: atom_id res chain seq x y z
N TYR A 1 15.51 20.70 46.39
CA TYR A 1 14.48 20.27 45.42
C TYR A 1 15.02 19.23 44.44
N TRP A 2 16.15 19.47 43.75
CA TRP A 2 16.75 18.53 42.79
C TRP A 2 16.93 17.11 43.34
N ILE A 3 17.55 16.92 44.51
CA ILE A 3 17.87 15.57 45.06
C ILE A 3 16.61 14.72 45.36
N ALA A 4 15.52 15.36 45.78
CA ALA A 4 14.29 14.67 46.18
C ALA A 4 13.26 14.56 45.03
N PHE A 5 13.30 15.48 44.06
CA PHE A 5 12.28 15.60 43.02
C PHE A 5 12.81 15.82 41.59
N GLY A 6 14.11 15.73 41.36
CA GLY A 6 14.71 15.93 40.04
C GLY A 6 14.45 14.74 39.08
N PRO A 7 14.64 14.94 37.78
CA PRO A 7 14.43 13.92 36.75
C PRO A 7 15.64 12.97 36.65
N HIS A 8 15.89 12.20 37.72
CA HIS A 8 16.99 11.25 37.81
C HIS A 8 16.54 9.91 38.38
N GLY A 9 17.35 8.86 38.19
CA GLY A 9 17.03 7.52 38.67
C GLY A 9 15.66 7.05 38.13
N PRO A 10 14.72 6.61 38.99
CA PRO A 10 13.38 6.17 38.56
C PRO A 10 12.52 7.25 37.89
N ARG A 11 12.90 8.53 37.96
CA ARG A 11 12.17 9.66 37.37
C ARG A 11 12.83 10.23 36.11
N SER A 12 13.83 9.54 35.56
CA SER A 12 14.41 9.94 34.28
C SER A 12 13.34 9.84 33.19
N GLY A 13 13.10 10.94 32.49
CA GLY A 13 12.27 10.92 31.28
C GLY A 13 13.02 10.33 30.09
N THR A 14 12.38 10.40 28.92
CA THR A 14 13.00 10.01 27.66
C THR A 14 14.32 10.76 27.43
N PRO A 15 15.45 10.07 27.20
CA PRO A 15 16.70 10.66 26.79
C PRO A 15 16.56 11.71 25.67
N ALA A 16 17.37 12.76 25.75
CA ALA A 16 17.41 13.80 24.73
C ALA A 16 17.74 13.19 23.35
N GLY A 17 16.92 13.49 22.34
CA GLY A 17 17.11 13.04 20.96
C GLY A 17 16.63 11.62 20.66
N GLU A 18 16.05 10.89 21.62
CA GLU A 18 15.53 9.53 21.38
C GLU A 18 14.45 9.50 20.30
N THR A 19 13.51 10.46 20.30
CA THR A 19 12.45 10.55 19.28
C THR A 19 13.01 10.60 17.87
N GLY A 20 14.06 11.39 17.64
CA GLY A 20 14.72 11.48 16.33
C GLY A 20 15.41 10.17 15.95
N ARG A 21 16.08 9.51 16.91
CA ARG A 21 16.71 8.20 16.68
C ARG A 21 15.70 7.13 16.31
N VAL A 22 14.59 7.06 17.04
CA VAL A 22 13.50 6.11 16.78
C VAL A 22 12.87 6.38 15.42
N PHE A 23 12.52 7.63 15.12
CA PHE A 23 11.94 8.01 13.83
C PHE A 23 12.84 7.59 12.65
N TRP A 24 14.11 7.98 12.69
CA TRP A 24 15.04 7.64 11.61
C TRP A 24 15.36 6.14 11.55
N GLY A 25 15.43 5.45 12.69
CA GLY A 25 15.59 4.00 12.73
C GLY A 25 14.42 3.26 12.07
N VAL A 26 13.18 3.67 12.36
CA VAL A 26 11.97 3.12 11.73
C VAL A 26 11.96 3.42 10.23
N MET A 27 12.24 4.66 9.83
CA MET A 27 12.30 5.03 8.41
C MET A 27 13.37 4.24 7.65
N ALA A 28 14.54 4.03 8.26
CA ALA A 28 15.60 3.20 7.69
C ALA A 28 15.16 1.75 7.51
N ALA A 29 14.47 1.17 8.50
CA ALA A 29 13.95 -0.20 8.42
C ALA A 29 12.87 -0.34 7.33
N VAL A 30 11.96 0.62 7.20
CA VAL A 30 10.95 0.65 6.13
C VAL A 30 11.63 0.75 4.77
N ALA A 31 12.59 1.67 4.60
CA ALA A 31 13.34 1.80 3.36
C ALA A 31 14.10 0.50 3.00
N ALA A 32 14.76 -0.14 3.97
CA ALA A 32 15.45 -1.41 3.76
C ALA A 32 14.48 -2.52 3.33
N SER A 33 13.30 -2.61 3.96
CA SER A 33 12.28 -3.61 3.59
C SER A 33 11.78 -3.41 2.14
N LEU A 34 11.52 -2.17 1.73
CA LEU A 34 11.11 -1.84 0.36
C LEU A 34 12.20 -2.15 -0.64
N ALA A 35 13.47 -1.87 -0.31
CA ALA A 35 14.61 -2.21 -1.17
C ALA A 35 14.71 -3.72 -1.37
N ILE A 36 14.71 -4.51 -0.28
CA ILE A 36 14.79 -5.97 -0.34
C ILE A 36 13.62 -6.54 -1.16
N PHE A 37 12.39 -6.12 -0.87
CA PHE A 37 11.21 -6.59 -1.59
C PHE A 37 11.28 -6.26 -3.08
N SER A 38 11.63 -5.02 -3.42
CA SER A 38 11.72 -4.57 -4.81
C SER A 38 12.79 -5.33 -5.57
N THR A 39 13.96 -5.55 -4.97
CA THR A 39 15.03 -6.34 -5.57
C THR A 39 14.57 -7.76 -5.87
N VAL A 40 13.95 -8.46 -4.91
CA VAL A 40 13.43 -9.82 -5.14
C VAL A 40 12.34 -9.81 -6.22
N ARG A 41 11.45 -8.82 -6.20
CA ARG A 41 10.34 -8.70 -7.14
C ARG A 41 10.80 -8.44 -8.59
N MET A 42 11.94 -7.79 -8.78
CA MET A 42 12.54 -7.56 -10.12
C MET A 42 12.95 -8.87 -10.81
N PHE A 43 13.25 -9.93 -10.05
CA PHE A 43 13.60 -11.24 -10.59
C PHE A 43 12.41 -12.21 -10.72
N ALA A 44 11.18 -11.76 -10.41
CA ALA A 44 9.99 -12.58 -10.59
C ALA A 44 9.62 -12.73 -12.08
N GLY A 45 8.89 -13.80 -12.40
CA GLY A 45 8.42 -14.08 -13.75
C GLY A 45 7.48 -13.01 -14.33
N PRO A 46 7.19 -13.08 -15.65
CA PRO A 46 6.31 -12.13 -16.31
C PRO A 46 4.89 -12.17 -15.72
N ALA A 47 4.19 -11.04 -15.82
CA ALA A 47 2.78 -10.96 -15.45
C ALA A 47 1.92 -11.83 -16.39
N PRO A 48 0.79 -12.38 -15.92
CA PRO A 48 -0.13 -13.13 -16.79
C PRO A 48 -0.77 -12.20 -17.83
N ASP A 49 -1.12 -12.74 -19.00
CA ASP A 49 -1.73 -11.97 -20.10
C ASP A 49 -3.05 -11.26 -19.70
N THR A 50 -3.75 -11.81 -18.71
CA THR A 50 -5.00 -11.25 -18.17
C THR A 50 -4.81 -10.01 -17.30
N MET A 51 -3.57 -9.72 -16.89
CA MET A 51 -3.22 -8.53 -16.11
C MET A 51 -2.81 -7.37 -17.01
N THR A 52 -3.63 -7.09 -18.02
CA THR A 52 -3.50 -5.97 -18.95
C THR A 52 -4.78 -5.14 -18.94
N LYS A 53 -4.67 -3.83 -19.19
CA LYS A 53 -5.82 -2.92 -19.20
C LYS A 53 -6.87 -3.36 -20.22
N GLU A 54 -6.45 -3.81 -21.40
CA GLU A 54 -7.32 -4.19 -22.51
C GLU A 54 -8.16 -5.42 -22.14
N TYR A 55 -7.54 -6.43 -21.52
CA TYR A 55 -8.25 -7.63 -21.07
C TYR A 55 -9.25 -7.30 -19.95
N GLN A 56 -8.89 -6.40 -19.05
CA GLN A 56 -9.75 -5.97 -17.94
C GLN A 56 -10.91 -5.10 -18.41
N GLU A 57 -10.72 -4.25 -19.43
CA GLU A 57 -11.79 -3.49 -20.09
C GLU A 57 -12.76 -4.41 -20.83
N ALA A 58 -12.24 -5.40 -21.58
CA ALA A 58 -13.09 -6.42 -22.20
C ALA A 58 -13.87 -7.24 -21.16
N SER A 59 -13.25 -7.54 -20.02
CA SER A 59 -13.93 -8.19 -18.89
C SER A 59 -15.05 -7.32 -18.34
N ASN A 60 -14.84 -6.01 -18.22
CA ASN A 60 -15.89 -5.08 -17.81
C ASN A 60 -17.07 -5.08 -18.80
N GLU A 61 -16.83 -5.07 -20.10
CA GLU A 61 -17.89 -5.15 -21.11
C GLU A 61 -18.69 -6.45 -21.00
N PHE A 62 -18.00 -7.56 -20.82
CA PHE A 62 -18.63 -8.87 -20.63
C PHE A 62 -19.52 -8.90 -19.38
N LEU A 63 -19.03 -8.38 -18.25
CA LEU A 63 -19.76 -8.33 -16.99
C LEU A 63 -21.00 -7.41 -17.08
N LYS A 64 -20.89 -6.29 -17.78
CA LYS A 64 -22.04 -5.41 -18.05
C LYS A 64 -23.09 -6.10 -18.92
N LYS A 65 -22.68 -6.85 -19.95
CA LYS A 65 -23.61 -7.65 -20.78
C LYS A 65 -24.36 -8.69 -19.97
N GLN A 66 -23.75 -9.22 -18.91
CA GLN A 66 -24.37 -10.18 -17.99
C GLN A 66 -25.13 -9.52 -16.82
N ASN A 67 -25.20 -8.19 -16.78
CA ASN A 67 -25.78 -7.44 -15.67
C ASN A 67 -25.19 -7.83 -14.30
N SER A 68 -23.86 -8.02 -14.24
CA SER A 68 -23.16 -8.38 -13.02
C SER A 68 -23.06 -7.19 -12.06
N ASP A 69 -23.39 -7.42 -10.79
CA ASP A 69 -23.45 -6.41 -9.72
C ASP A 69 -24.30 -5.16 -10.08
N PRO A 70 -25.63 -5.35 -10.21
CA PRO A 70 -26.56 -4.30 -10.64
C PRO A 70 -26.98 -3.32 -9.55
N LEU A 71 -26.73 -3.61 -8.27
CA LEU A 71 -27.18 -2.77 -7.16
C LEU A 71 -26.15 -1.70 -6.79
N THR A 72 -24.87 -2.07 -6.76
CA THR A 72 -23.79 -1.19 -6.27
C THR A 72 -22.58 -1.13 -7.18
N GLY A 73 -22.42 -2.12 -8.06
CA GLY A 73 -21.21 -2.28 -8.84
C GLY A 73 -21.37 -1.89 -10.30
N LEU A 74 -20.58 -2.56 -11.13
CA LEU A 74 -20.30 -2.18 -12.51
C LEU A 74 -21.54 -1.97 -13.39
N SER A 75 -22.63 -2.69 -13.11
CA SER A 75 -23.88 -2.62 -13.89
C SER A 75 -24.96 -1.76 -13.21
N SER A 76 -24.67 -1.15 -12.07
CA SER A 76 -25.61 -0.27 -11.36
C SER A 76 -25.80 1.08 -12.05
N GLU A 77 -27.01 1.62 -11.93
CA GLU A 77 -27.32 2.95 -12.44
C GLU A 77 -26.47 4.02 -11.73
N GLY A 78 -25.65 4.73 -12.49
CA GLY A 78 -24.77 5.78 -11.96
C GLY A 78 -23.37 5.32 -11.52
N TYR A 79 -22.98 4.07 -11.78
CA TYR A 79 -21.61 3.62 -11.48
C TYR A 79 -20.55 4.39 -12.28
N SER A 80 -19.64 5.07 -11.57
CA SER A 80 -18.55 5.89 -12.15
C SER A 80 -17.14 5.33 -11.89
N GLY A 81 -17.03 4.10 -11.38
CA GLY A 81 -15.75 3.46 -11.07
C GLY A 81 -15.07 2.83 -12.29
N LYS A 82 -13.81 2.41 -12.11
CA LYS A 82 -13.00 1.76 -13.17
C LYS A 82 -13.32 0.26 -13.37
N GLY A 83 -14.21 -0.31 -12.55
CA GLY A 83 -14.53 -1.74 -12.59
C GLY A 83 -13.30 -2.60 -12.28
N MET A 84 -13.06 -3.59 -13.14
CA MET A 84 -11.96 -4.56 -13.01
C MET A 84 -10.58 -4.02 -13.42
N VAL A 85 -10.50 -2.76 -13.88
CA VAL A 85 -9.23 -2.18 -14.39
C VAL A 85 -8.32 -1.79 -13.23
N GLN A 86 -7.21 -2.50 -13.13
CA GLN A 86 -6.13 -2.33 -12.13
C GLN A 86 -4.73 -2.34 -12.76
N SER A 87 -4.59 -2.91 -13.95
CA SER A 87 -3.30 -3.04 -14.64
C SER A 87 -3.04 -1.89 -15.62
N PRO A 88 -1.76 -1.57 -15.89
CA PRO A 88 -1.39 -0.68 -16.99
C PRO A 88 -1.74 -1.31 -18.37
N PRO A 89 -1.75 -0.51 -19.46
CA PRO A 89 -1.83 -1.02 -20.82
C PRO A 89 -0.76 -2.06 -21.10
N LYS A 90 -1.05 -3.03 -21.97
CA LYS A 90 -0.03 -3.97 -22.45
C LYS A 90 1.12 -3.18 -23.10
N ALA A 91 2.33 -3.38 -22.58
CA ALA A 91 3.56 -2.78 -23.11
C ALA A 91 3.92 -3.38 -24.47
#